data_AF-A0AAU8LWL3-F1
#
_entry.id   AF-A0AAU8LWL3-F1
#
_cell.length_a   1.000
_cell.length_b   1.000
_cell.length_c   1.000
_cell.angle_alpha   90.00
_cell.angle_beta   90.00
_cell.angle_gamma   90.00
#
_symmetry.space_group_name_H-M   'P 1'
#
loop_
_entity.id
_entity.type
_entity.pdbx_description
1 polymer ?
#
loop_
_entity_poly.entity_id
_entity_poly.type
_entity_poly.pdbx_seq_one_letter_code
_entity_poly.pdbx_strand_id
1 'polypeptide(L)' 'MKKANDDYELRDEYDLSKMQIMPKGRYAPERRVGRNVAVLDPDVAQAFPTDEAVNKVLRLLLEASRIPTKAVR' A
#
# COMPACT_ATOMS: atom_id res chain seq x y z
N MET A 1 -15.94 37.99 2.37
CA MET A 1 -16.63 36.80 2.92
C MET A 1 -16.71 35.75 1.81
N LYS A 2 -16.16 34.55 1.99
CA LYS A 2 -16.33 33.47 1.01
C LYS A 2 -17.76 32.95 1.12
N LYS A 3 -18.49 32.89 0.00
CA LYS A 3 -19.84 32.30 -0.02
C LYS A 3 -19.71 30.80 0.21
N ALA A 4 -20.45 30.27 1.17
CA ALA A 4 -20.66 28.84 1.29
C ALA A 4 -21.42 28.39 0.05
N ASN A 5 -20.83 27.47 -0.71
CA ASN A 5 -21.47 26.89 -1.88
C ASN A 5 -22.23 25.67 -1.34
N ASP A 6 -23.48 25.89 -0.95
CA ASP A 6 -24.37 24.85 -0.38
C ASP A 6 -24.95 23.92 -1.45
N ASP A 7 -24.54 24.09 -2.71
CA ASP A 7 -24.93 23.27 -3.84
C ASP A 7 -24.02 22.03 -3.95
N TYR A 8 -24.31 21.05 -3.09
CA TYR A 8 -23.71 19.71 -3.14
C TYR A 8 -24.50 18.75 -4.04
N GLU A 9 -25.59 19.22 -4.64
CA GLU A 9 -26.45 18.39 -5.49
C GLU A 9 -25.76 18.11 -6.82
N LEU A 10 -25.92 16.87 -7.27
CA LEU A 10 -25.44 16.47 -8.58
C LEU A 10 -26.35 17.12 -9.64
N ARG A 11 -25.76 17.79 -10.63
CA ARG A 11 -26.55 18.43 -11.69
C ARG A 11 -27.35 17.39 -12.48
N ASP A 12 -28.54 17.78 -12.94
CA ASP A 12 -29.47 16.93 -13.68
C ASP A 12 -28.86 16.29 -14.94
N GLU A 13 -27.84 16.93 -15.55
CA GLU A 13 -27.14 16.37 -16.71
C GLU A 13 -26.25 15.15 -16.40
N TYR A 14 -25.87 14.93 -15.13
CA TYR A 14 -25.01 13.84 -14.72
C TYR A 14 -25.81 12.59 -14.32
N ASP A 15 -25.93 11.65 -15.26
CA ASP A 15 -26.49 10.33 -14.98
C ASP A 15 -25.38 9.30 -14.71
N LEU A 16 -25.14 9.01 -13.43
CA LEU A 16 -24.13 8.03 -13.01
C LEU A 16 -24.41 6.61 -13.52
N SER A 17 -25.65 6.27 -13.85
CA SER A 17 -26.00 4.94 -14.38
C SER A 17 -25.46 4.72 -15.81
N LYS A 18 -25.25 5.80 -16.55
CA LYS A 18 -24.66 5.79 -17.91
C LYS A 18 -23.13 5.84 -17.88
N MET A 19 -22.51 6.01 -16.72
CA MET A 19 -21.06 6.07 -16.62
C MET A 19 -20.44 4.68 -16.79
N GLN A 20 -19.39 4.60 -17.60
CA GLN A 20 -18.61 3.39 -17.71
C GLN A 20 -17.81 3.15 -16.43
N ILE A 21 -18.00 2.00 -15.78
CA ILE A 21 -17.20 1.62 -14.61
C ILE A 21 -15.74 1.44 -15.07
N MET A 22 -14.87 2.28 -14.52
CA MET A 22 -13.44 2.24 -14.83
C MET A 22 -12.70 1.48 -13.74
N PRO A 23 -11.83 0.51 -14.07
CA PRO A 23 -11.03 -0.14 -13.05
C PRO A 23 -10.05 0.87 -12.42
N LYS A 24 -9.88 0.78 -11.09
CA LYS A 24 -8.92 1.60 -10.32
C LYS A 24 -7.53 1.53 -10.98
N GLY A 25 -6.89 2.69 -11.14
CA GLY A 25 -5.58 2.78 -11.78
C GLY A 25 -5.60 2.62 -13.31
N ARG A 26 -6.68 3.03 -14.01
CA ARG A 26 -6.70 3.08 -15.50
C ARG A 26 -5.55 3.91 -16.08
N TYR A 27 -5.23 5.04 -15.45
CA TYR A 27 -4.18 5.96 -15.91
C TYR A 27 -2.83 5.75 -15.22
N ALA A 28 -2.73 4.77 -14.31
CA ALA A 28 -1.50 4.42 -13.61
C ALA A 28 -1.49 2.90 -13.37
N PRO A 29 -1.36 2.08 -14.44
CA PRO A 29 -1.42 0.62 -14.34
C PRO A 29 -0.36 0.04 -13.39
N GLU A 30 0.80 0.68 -13.27
CA GLU A 30 1.88 0.35 -12.35
C GLU A 30 1.46 0.44 -10.87
N ARG A 31 0.44 1.27 -10.57
CA ARG A 31 -0.14 1.38 -9.23
C ARG A 31 -1.22 0.34 -8.95
N ARG A 32 -1.56 -0.51 -9.92
CA ARG A 32 -2.49 -1.64 -9.74
C ARG A 32 -1.86 -2.82 -9.02
N VAL A 33 -0.54 -2.82 -8.86
CA VAL A 33 0.16 -3.78 -8.00
C VAL A 33 -0.32 -3.51 -6.57
N GLY A 34 -1.31 -4.30 -6.17
CA GLY A 34 -2.19 -4.00 -5.04
C GLY A 34 -1.43 -3.82 -3.74
N ARG A 35 -1.95 -2.94 -2.86
CA ARG A 35 -1.63 -2.81 -1.42
C ARG A 35 -0.30 -3.45 -0.97
N ASN A 36 0.82 -2.99 -1.51
CA ASN A 36 2.17 -3.43 -1.11
C ASN A 36 2.66 -2.71 0.17
N VAL A 37 1.74 -2.19 0.99
CA VAL A 37 2.09 -1.46 2.21
C VAL A 37 1.88 -2.40 3.39
N ALA A 38 2.97 -2.99 3.87
CA ALA A 38 2.99 -3.66 5.16
C ALA A 38 3.22 -2.59 6.23
N VAL A 39 2.22 -2.40 7.10
CA VAL A 39 2.35 -1.50 8.26
C VAL A 39 3.17 -2.25 9.31
N LEU A 40 4.31 -1.68 9.68
CA LEU A 40 5.14 -2.18 10.77
C LEU A 40 4.63 -1.63 12.09
N ASP A 41 4.83 -2.40 13.17
CA ASP A 41 4.58 -1.89 14.52
C ASP A 41 5.52 -0.70 14.83
N PRO A 42 5.11 0.24 15.71
CA PRO A 42 5.84 1.49 15.92
C PRO A 42 7.29 1.32 16.38
N ASP A 43 7.55 0.31 17.20
CA ASP A 43 8.89 -0.04 17.70
C ASP A 43 9.78 -0.58 16.57
N VAL A 44 9.24 -1.43 15.70
CA VAL A 44 9.94 -1.97 14.53
C VAL A 44 10.23 -0.85 13.52
N ALA A 45 9.27 0.04 13.28
CA ALA A 45 9.46 1.19 12.40
C ALA A 45 10.51 2.18 12.95
N GLN A 46 10.58 2.33 14.28
CA GLN A 46 11.61 3.15 14.93
C GLN A 46 13.00 2.51 14.82
N ALA A 47 13.10 1.18 14.93
CA ALA A 47 14.35 0.45 14.80
C ALA A 47 14.86 0.38 13.34
N PHE A 48 13.96 0.40 12.35
CA PHE A 48 14.28 0.32 10.93
C PHE A 48 13.69 1.49 10.14
N PRO A 49 14.40 2.64 10.07
CA PRO A 49 13.88 3.85 9.42
C PRO A 49 13.72 3.75 7.90
N THR A 50 14.33 2.75 7.25
CA THR A 50 14.28 2.56 5.79
C THR A 50 13.85 1.15 5.43
N ASP A 51 13.15 1.02 4.30
CA ASP A 51 12.74 -0.24 3.71
C ASP A 51 13.93 -1.12 3.31
N GLU A 52 15.03 -0.51 2.86
CA GLU A 52 16.30 -1.20 2.58
C GLU A 52 16.84 -1.93 3.81
N ALA A 53 16.79 -1.30 5.00
CA ALA A 53 17.26 -1.89 6.25
C ALA A 53 16.40 -3.10 6.65
N VAL A 54 15.07 -2.95 6.57
CA VAL A 54 14.10 -4.06 6.81
C VAL A 54 14.38 -5.22 5.86
N ASN A 55 14.44 -4.94 4.55
CA ASN A 55 14.60 -5.95 3.52
C ASN A 55 15.94 -6.69 3.64
N LYS A 56 17.02 -5.99 4.03
CA LYS A 56 18.32 -6.62 4.26
C LYS A 56 18.25 -7.64 5.41
N VAL A 57 17.65 -7.27 6.53
CA VAL A 57 17.50 -8.18 7.70
C VAL A 57 16.64 -9.38 7.35
N LEU A 58 15.51 -9.17 6.68
CA LEU A 58 14.62 -10.28 6.29
C LEU A 58 15.31 -11.25 5.32
N ARG A 59 16.12 -10.76 4.39
CA ARG A 59 16.91 -11.62 3.49
C ARG A 59 17.95 -12.45 4.24
N LEU A 60 18.66 -11.84 5.21
CA LEU A 60 19.60 -12.57 6.06
C LEU A 60 18.91 -13.67 6.88
N LEU A 61 17.69 -13.40 7.38
CA LEU A 61 16.91 -14.40 8.11
C LEU A 61 16.50 -15.57 7.20
N LEU A 62 16.12 -15.29 5.96
CA LEU A 62 15.82 -16.32 4.96
C LEU A 62 17.07 -17.17 4.64
N GLU A 63 18.23 -16.53 4.48
CA GLU A 63 19.50 -17.25 4.29
C GLU A 63 19.85 -18.12 5.49
N ALA A 64 19.75 -17.60 6.71
CA ALA A 64 20.00 -18.34 7.93
C ALA A 64 19.04 -19.55 8.09
N SER A 65 17.77 -19.39 7.73
CA SER A 65 16.77 -20.47 7.79
C SER A 65 17.03 -21.62 6.82
N ARG A 66 17.78 -21.36 5.73
CA ARG A 66 18.17 -22.39 4.75
C ARG A 66 19.35 -23.23 5.22
N ILE A 67 20.11 -22.75 6.21
CA ILE A 67 21.20 -23.51 6.80
C ILE A 67 20.54 -24.58 7.68
N PRO A 68 20.69 -25.88 7.36
CA PRO A 68 20.17 -26.92 8.24
C PRO A 68 20.85 -26.78 9.59
N THR A 69 20.05 -26.46 10.61
CA THR A 69 20.50 -26.45 12.00
C THR A 69 20.95 -27.88 12.31
N LYS A 70 22.26 -28.09 12.41
CA LYS A 70 22.80 -29.34 12.96
C LYS A 70 22.24 -29.43 14.38
N ALA A 71 21.29 -30.33 14.59
CA ALA A 71 20.85 -30.72 15.92
C ALA A 71 22.10 -31.11 16.70
N VAL A 72 22.46 -30.29 17.69
CA VAL A 72 23.47 -30.66 18.67
C VAL A 72 22.88 -31.83 19.45
N ARG A 73 23.64 -32.93 19.43
CA ARG A 73 23.31 -34.27 19.93
C ARG A 73 22.73 -34.28 21.34
#